data_AF-A0A930NNH2-F1
#
_entry.id   AF-A0A930NNH2-F1
#
_cell.length_a   1.000
_cell.length_b   1.000
_cell.length_c   1.000
_cell.angle_alpha   90.00
_cell.angle_beta   90.00
_cell.angle_gamma   90.00
#
_symmetry.space_group_name_H-M   'P 1'
#
loop_
_entity.id
_entity.type
_entity.pdbx_description
1 polymer ?
#
loop_
_entity_poly.entity_id
_entity_poly.type
_entity_poly.pdbx_seq_one_letter_code
_entity_poly.pdbx_strand_id
1 'polypeptide(L)'
;MRNKSIIFLLSFVVVFAMASVNMPVPQGKKTKKAKANAVVVDTLLKGQSPKDSKAVDKNIPDTTKMDSLQLAIYHHNKAIDDSIRADSMMRARSNGIDAPVKYSAEDSLVYDAESGTAYLYGNSKVDYENMKLTSDKVHMNLDKSTVRATGTIDSTA
;
A
#
# COMPACT_ATOMS: atom_id res chain seq x y z
N MET A 1 20.49 52.62 -39.12
CA MET A 1 21.36 51.76 -38.29
C MET A 1 20.77 51.39 -36.92
N ARG A 2 19.60 51.90 -36.51
CA ARG A 2 19.09 51.79 -35.12
C ARG A 2 18.35 50.49 -34.77
N ASN A 3 17.77 49.78 -35.74
CA ASN A 3 17.02 48.54 -35.48
C ASN A 3 17.92 47.32 -35.22
N LYS A 4 19.11 47.26 -35.84
CA LYS A 4 20.10 46.20 -35.61
C LYS A 4 20.70 46.28 -34.21
N SER A 5 20.95 47.50 -33.71
CA SER A 5 21.44 47.72 -32.35
C SER A 5 20.42 47.33 -31.27
N ILE A 6 19.12 47.49 -31.52
CA ILE A 6 18.06 47.04 -30.61
C ILE A 6 18.00 45.51 -30.54
N ILE A 7 18.16 44.81 -31.66
CA ILE A 7 18.25 43.34 -31.69
C ILE A 7 19.46 42.84 -30.90
N PHE A 8 20.63 43.47 -31.06
CA PHE A 8 21.81 43.12 -30.27
C PHE A 8 21.61 43.38 -28.77
N LEU A 9 20.96 44.49 -28.40
CA LEU A 9 20.67 44.81 -27.01
C LEU A 9 19.65 43.82 -26.41
N LEU A 10 18.63 43.43 -27.17
CA LEU A 10 17.60 42.48 -26.71
C LEU A 10 18.15 41.05 -26.61
N SER A 11 19.06 40.64 -27.51
CA SER A 11 19.77 39.35 -27.39
C SER A 11 20.71 39.30 -26.18
N PHE A 12 21.36 40.42 -25.84
CA PHE A 12 22.28 40.49 -24.72
C PHE A 12 21.54 40.40 -23.36
N VAL A 13 20.36 41.01 -23.27
CA VAL A 13 19.50 40.93 -22.07
C VAL A 13 19.01 39.49 -21.82
N VAL A 14 18.67 38.73 -22.86
CA VAL A 14 18.21 37.32 -22.71
C VAL A 14 19.34 36.42 -22.19
N VAL A 15 20.58 36.61 -22.65
CA VAL A 15 21.74 35.84 -22.17
C VAL A 15 22.08 36.18 -20.72
N PHE A 16 22.02 37.46 -20.33
CA PHE A 16 22.26 37.87 -18.94
C PHE A 16 21.15 37.35 -18.00
N ALA A 17 19.90 37.35 -18.44
CA ALA A 17 18.78 36.81 -17.68
C ALA A 17 18.87 35.28 -17.49
N MET A 18 19.42 34.54 -18.47
CA MET A 18 19.70 33.09 -18.33
C MET A 18 20.95 32.80 -17.48
N ALA A 19 21.90 33.73 -17.35
CA ALA A 19 23.12 33.54 -16.55
C ALA A 19 22.92 33.82 -15.05
N SER A 20 21.98 34.69 -14.68
CA SER A 20 21.69 35.04 -13.28
C SER A 20 20.61 34.19 -12.62
N VAL A 21 19.98 33.27 -13.35
CA VAL A 21 19.11 32.24 -12.80
C VAL A 21 19.84 30.91 -12.81
N ASN A 22 20.16 30.40 -11.63
CA ASN A 22 20.62 29.02 -11.45
C ASN A 22 19.45 28.07 -11.73
N MET A 23 19.08 27.94 -13.00
CA MET A 23 18.00 27.09 -13.47
C MET A 23 18.58 25.68 -13.64
N PRO A 24 18.17 24.69 -12.82
CA PRO A 24 18.65 23.33 -13.00
C PRO A 24 18.08 22.80 -14.31
N VAL A 25 18.94 22.70 -15.33
CA VAL A 25 18.66 21.94 -16.55
C VAL A 25 18.28 20.52 -16.13
N PRO A 26 17.08 20.00 -16.45
CA PRO A 26 16.73 18.63 -16.13
C PRO A 26 17.47 17.72 -17.10
N GLN A 27 18.69 17.33 -16.74
CA GLN A 27 19.38 16.22 -17.37
C GLN A 27 18.56 14.95 -17.11
N GLY A 28 18.09 14.31 -18.19
CA GLY A 28 17.32 13.08 -18.14
C GLY A 28 18.00 12.03 -17.26
N LYS A 29 17.42 11.77 -16.09
CA LYS A 29 17.88 10.72 -15.20
C LYS A 29 17.57 9.38 -15.85
N LYS A 30 18.63 8.65 -16.21
CA LYS A 30 18.54 7.21 -16.48
C LYS A 30 17.89 6.54 -15.26
N THR A 31 16.79 5.85 -15.48
CA THR A 31 16.13 5.01 -14.49
C THR A 31 17.08 3.89 -14.08
N LYS A 32 17.88 4.13 -13.03
CA LYS A 32 18.49 3.04 -12.28
C LYS A 32 17.33 2.33 -11.60
N LYS A 33 17.07 1.08 -12.01
CA LYS A 33 16.12 0.18 -11.34
C LYS A 33 16.40 0.23 -9.84
N ALA A 34 15.39 0.65 -9.07
CA ALA A 34 15.42 0.52 -7.63
C ALA A 34 15.66 -0.97 -7.34
N LYS A 35 16.77 -1.26 -6.66
CA LYS A 35 16.97 -2.55 -6.03
C LYS A 35 15.81 -2.72 -5.06
N ALA A 36 15.06 -3.81 -5.21
CA ALA A 36 14.03 -4.19 -4.28
C ALA A 36 14.60 -4.11 -2.85
N ASN A 37 13.90 -3.38 -1.98
CA ASN A 37 14.15 -3.48 -0.55
C ASN A 37 13.83 -4.92 -0.15
N ALA A 38 14.88 -5.74 -0.02
CA ALA A 38 14.77 -7.04 0.60
C ALA A 38 14.52 -6.78 2.09
N VAL A 39 13.25 -6.63 2.45
CA VAL A 39 12.84 -6.69 3.85
C VAL A 39 13.18 -8.10 4.30
N VAL A 40 14.05 -8.15 5.30
CA VAL A 40 14.43 -9.37 6.01
C VAL A 40 13.15 -9.90 6.63
N VAL A 41 12.51 -10.82 5.92
CA VAL A 41 11.46 -11.66 6.48
C VAL A 41 12.14 -12.48 7.58
N ASP A 42 11.49 -12.48 8.74
CA ASP A 42 11.90 -13.13 9.98
C ASP A 42 12.68 -14.44 9.75
N THR A 43 13.71 -14.70 10.55
CA THR A 43 14.71 -15.76 10.30
C THR A 43 14.09 -17.17 10.26
N LEU A 44 12.84 -17.32 10.72
CA LEU A 44 12.02 -18.54 10.58
C LEU A 44 11.54 -18.83 9.14
N LEU A 45 11.64 -17.86 8.21
CA LEU A 45 11.25 -17.96 6.79
C LEU A 45 12.45 -17.99 5.83
N LYS A 46 13.69 -18.00 6.35
CA LYS A 46 14.94 -17.95 5.57
C LYS A 46 15.32 -19.27 4.85
N GLY A 47 14.34 -20.12 4.58
CA GLY A 47 14.48 -21.35 3.79
C GLY A 47 13.92 -21.28 2.38
N GLN A 48 13.13 -20.26 2.04
CA GLN A 48 12.40 -20.21 0.77
C GLN A 48 12.75 -18.95 -0.04
N SER A 49 13.93 -18.99 -0.65
CA SER A 49 14.20 -18.24 -1.88
C SER A 49 13.12 -18.56 -2.93
N PRO A 50 12.74 -17.63 -3.82
CA PRO A 50 11.75 -17.86 -4.87
C PRO A 50 12.37 -18.78 -5.94
N LYS A 51 12.41 -20.07 -5.64
CA LYS A 51 12.68 -21.14 -6.59
C LYS A 51 11.32 -21.73 -6.92
N ASP A 52 10.97 -21.62 -8.21
CA ASP A 52 10.05 -22.44 -8.97
C ASP A 52 8.85 -23.03 -8.19
N SER A 53 7.65 -22.61 -8.58
CA SER A 53 6.34 -23.05 -8.08
C SER A 53 6.01 -24.54 -8.29
N LYS A 54 6.99 -25.46 -8.17
CA LYS A 54 6.86 -26.91 -8.31
C LYS A 54 7.60 -27.70 -7.23
N ALA A 55 7.60 -27.21 -5.99
CA ALA A 55 7.90 -28.04 -4.83
C ALA A 55 6.80 -27.85 -3.79
N VAL A 56 5.61 -28.38 -4.11
CA VAL A 56 4.64 -28.75 -3.08
C VAL A 56 5.34 -29.79 -2.23
N ASP A 57 5.62 -29.45 -0.98
CA ASP A 57 6.10 -30.38 0.05
C ASP A 57 5.13 -31.56 0.12
N LYS A 58 5.53 -32.71 -0.43
CA LYS A 58 4.72 -33.93 -0.56
C LYS A 58 4.78 -34.75 0.74
N ASN A 59 4.51 -34.12 1.88
CA ASN A 59 4.22 -34.84 3.12
C ASN A 59 2.72 -34.77 3.41
N ILE A 60 1.90 -35.21 2.46
CA ILE A 60 0.48 -35.41 2.69
C ILE A 60 0.35 -36.80 3.34
N PRO A 61 0.02 -36.90 4.64
CA PRO A 61 -0.14 -38.19 5.29
C PRO A 61 -1.28 -38.97 4.63
N ASP A 62 -1.08 -40.28 4.44
CA ASP A 62 -2.08 -41.18 3.88
C ASP A 62 -3.26 -41.32 4.85
N THR A 63 -4.37 -40.67 4.52
CA THR A 63 -5.56 -40.61 5.40
C THR A 63 -6.33 -41.93 5.45
N THR A 64 -6.04 -42.88 4.55
CA THR A 64 -6.75 -44.17 4.48
C THR A 64 -6.37 -45.14 5.59
N LYS A 65 -5.25 -44.87 6.28
CA LYS A 65 -4.74 -45.69 7.39
C LYS A 65 -5.08 -45.12 8.77
N MET A 66 -5.71 -43.95 8.83
CA MET A 66 -6.05 -43.29 10.09
C MET A 66 -7.32 -43.88 10.69
N ASP A 67 -7.38 -43.93 12.02
CA ASP A 67 -8.64 -44.18 12.72
C ASP A 67 -9.58 -42.95 12.62
N SER A 68 -10.86 -43.11 12.97
CA SER A 68 -11.85 -42.04 12.85
C SER A 68 -11.54 -40.79 13.70
N LEU A 69 -10.85 -40.95 14.84
CA LEU A 69 -10.49 -39.85 15.74
C LEU A 69 -9.29 -39.07 15.19
N GLN A 70 -8.27 -39.78 14.71
CA GLN A 70 -7.11 -39.23 14.01
C GLN A 70 -7.54 -38.49 12.75
N LEU A 71 -8.47 -39.05 11.98
CA LEU A 71 -9.02 -38.41 10.78
C LEU A 71 -9.72 -37.08 11.11
N ALA A 72 -10.54 -37.06 12.17
CA ALA A 72 -11.23 -35.85 12.61
C ALA A 72 -10.23 -34.75 13.05
N ILE A 73 -9.21 -35.11 13.82
CA ILE A 73 -8.15 -34.18 14.24
C ILE A 73 -7.38 -33.65 13.03
N TYR A 74 -7.02 -34.54 12.10
CA TYR A 74 -6.31 -34.15 10.88
C TYR A 74 -7.10 -33.14 10.05
N HIS A 75 -8.40 -33.39 9.81
CA HIS A 75 -9.23 -32.45 9.07
C HIS A 75 -9.36 -31.10 9.76
N HIS A 76 -9.48 -31.09 11.10
CA HIS A 76 -9.52 -29.85 11.87
C HIS A 76 -8.23 -29.04 11.73
N ASN A 77 -7.07 -29.68 11.94
CA ASN A 77 -5.76 -29.03 11.82
C ASN A 77 -5.49 -28.55 10.39
N LYS A 78 -5.85 -29.38 9.39
CA LYS A 78 -5.71 -29.01 7.98
C LYS A 78 -6.56 -27.77 7.63
N ALA A 79 -7.77 -27.67 8.16
CA ALA A 79 -8.61 -26.49 7.94
C ALA A 79 -7.98 -25.22 8.55
N ILE A 80 -7.38 -25.34 9.74
CA ILE A 80 -6.62 -24.25 10.36
C ILE A 80 -5.41 -23.88 9.49
N ASP A 81 -4.59 -24.84 9.11
CA ASP A 81 -3.37 -24.62 8.31
C ASP A 81 -3.69 -23.95 6.96
N ASP A 82 -4.74 -24.44 6.28
CA ASP A 82 -5.21 -23.86 5.02
C ASP A 82 -5.66 -22.39 5.23
N SER A 83 -6.33 -22.08 6.34
CA SER A 83 -6.77 -20.72 6.66
C SER A 83 -5.61 -19.77 6.98
N ILE A 84 -4.61 -20.22 7.76
CA ILE A 84 -3.44 -19.41 8.11
C ILE A 84 -2.56 -19.16 6.89
N ARG A 85 -2.39 -20.18 6.05
CA ARG A 85 -1.62 -20.06 4.81
C ARG A 85 -2.31 -19.10 3.84
N ALA A 86 -3.65 -19.18 3.72
CA ALA A 86 -4.45 -18.26 2.92
C ALA A 86 -4.35 -16.80 3.43
N ASP A 87 -4.43 -16.57 4.75
CA ASP A 87 -4.24 -15.23 5.31
C ASP A 87 -2.83 -14.69 5.04
N SER A 88 -1.81 -15.52 5.23
CA SER A 88 -0.40 -15.14 5.04
C SER A 88 -0.07 -14.77 3.60
N MET A 89 -0.55 -15.54 2.62
CA MET A 89 -0.34 -15.25 1.20
C MET A 89 -1.09 -14.00 0.74
N MET A 90 -2.23 -13.67 1.34
CA MET A 90 -2.93 -12.41 1.09
C MET A 90 -2.16 -11.22 1.68
N ARG A 91 -1.67 -11.32 2.92
CA ARG A 91 -0.83 -10.29 3.56
C ARG A 91 0.47 -10.02 2.80
N ALA A 92 1.10 -11.04 2.25
CA ALA A 92 2.36 -10.88 1.52
C ALA A 92 2.19 -10.15 0.17
N ARG A 93 0.97 -10.06 -0.37
CA ARG A 93 0.70 -9.39 -1.66
C ARG A 93 0.19 -7.96 -1.53
N SER A 94 -0.21 -7.51 -0.34
CA SER A 94 -0.87 -6.21 -0.15
C SER A 94 0.07 -5.06 0.20
N ASN A 95 1.32 -5.08 -0.29
CA ASN A 95 2.34 -4.08 0.04
C ASN A 95 2.14 -2.75 -0.70
N GLY A 96 0.96 -2.13 -0.57
CA GLY A 96 0.73 -0.77 -1.04
C GLY A 96 -0.72 -0.39 -1.31
N ILE A 97 -0.92 0.92 -1.43
CA ILE A 97 -2.10 1.55 -2.00
C ILE A 97 -1.69 1.98 -3.41
N ASP A 98 -2.25 1.34 -4.43
CA ASP A 98 -1.85 1.52 -5.84
C ASP A 98 -2.63 2.65 -6.53
N ALA A 99 -3.75 3.06 -5.92
CA ALA A 99 -4.63 4.11 -6.41
C ALA A 99 -4.90 5.18 -5.32
N PRO A 100 -5.21 6.43 -5.69
CA PRO A 100 -5.53 7.46 -4.69
C PRO A 100 -6.81 7.10 -3.92
N VAL A 101 -6.74 7.21 -2.60
CA VAL A 101 -7.89 7.03 -1.69
C VAL A 101 -8.66 8.34 -1.61
N LYS A 102 -9.98 8.30 -1.84
CA LYS A 102 -10.86 9.44 -1.62
C LYS A 102 -11.58 9.26 -0.30
N TYR A 103 -11.58 10.30 0.52
CA TYR A 103 -12.21 10.26 1.84
C TYR A 103 -12.99 11.55 2.09
N SER A 104 -14.12 11.42 2.79
CA SER A 104 -14.95 12.54 3.22
C SER A 104 -15.61 12.22 4.54
N ALA A 105 -15.79 13.23 5.38
CA ALA A 105 -16.50 13.16 6.65
C ALA A 105 -17.51 14.32 6.69
N GLU A 106 -18.65 14.12 7.34
CA GLU A 106 -19.70 15.13 7.46
C GLU A 106 -19.46 16.07 8.65
N ASP A 107 -19.02 15.52 9.78
CA ASP A 107 -18.77 16.31 10.99
C ASP A 107 -17.32 16.80 11.04
N SER A 108 -16.36 15.88 11.11
CA SER A 108 -14.97 16.29 11.32
C SER A 108 -13.94 15.31 10.78
N LEU A 109 -12.77 15.89 10.43
CA LEU A 109 -11.56 15.15 10.09
C LEU A 109 -10.43 15.63 11.00
N VAL A 110 -9.85 14.70 11.75
CA VAL A 110 -8.74 14.95 12.66
C VAL A 110 -7.56 14.10 12.20
N TYR A 111 -6.43 14.74 11.91
CA TYR A 111 -5.20 14.04 11.57
C TYR A 111 -4.21 14.12 12.73
N ASP A 112 -3.85 12.96 13.26
CA ASP A 112 -2.78 12.82 14.24
C ASP A 112 -1.48 12.43 13.52
N ALA A 113 -0.54 13.38 13.48
CA ALA A 113 0.75 13.21 12.84
C ALA A 113 1.72 12.31 13.64
N GLU A 114 1.52 12.17 14.96
CA GLU A 114 2.38 11.31 15.79
C GLU A 114 2.06 9.83 15.53
N SER A 115 0.78 9.49 15.46
CA SER A 115 0.34 8.12 15.15
C SER A 115 0.17 7.83 13.65
N GLY A 116 0.26 8.85 12.80
CA GLY A 116 0.01 8.74 11.37
C GLY A 116 -1.43 8.34 11.04
N THR A 117 -2.39 8.64 11.93
CA THR A 117 -3.78 8.18 11.83
C THR A 117 -4.74 9.34 11.58
N ALA A 118 -5.57 9.20 10.55
CA ALA A 118 -6.68 10.09 10.25
C ALA A 118 -7.98 9.52 10.84
N TYR A 119 -8.69 10.36 11.58
CA TYR A 119 -9.99 10.08 12.18
C TYR A 119 -11.05 10.86 11.42
N LEU A 120 -12.08 10.17 10.94
CA LEU A 120 -13.21 10.73 10.23
C LEU A 120 -14.47 10.45 11.04
N TYR A 121 -15.27 11.49 11.27
CA TYR A 121 -16.47 11.44 12.11
C TYR A 121 -17.69 11.96 11.35
N GLY A 122 -18.82 11.32 11.60
CA GLY A 122 -20.11 11.65 11.00
C GLY A 122 -20.15 11.20 9.54
N ASN A 123 -20.97 10.20 9.26
CA ASN A 123 -21.26 9.72 7.90
C ASN A 123 -20.03 9.66 6.96
N SER A 124 -18.96 9.07 7.47
CA SER A 124 -17.66 9.00 6.82
C SER A 124 -17.71 8.06 5.62
N LYS A 125 -17.16 8.51 4.50
CA LYS A 125 -17.04 7.73 3.27
C LYS A 125 -15.58 7.61 2.84
N VAL A 126 -15.17 6.40 2.48
CA VAL A 126 -13.85 6.11 1.92
C VAL A 126 -14.01 5.27 0.66
N ASP A 127 -13.54 5.80 -0.46
CA ASP A 127 -13.56 5.13 -1.75
C ASP A 127 -12.13 4.80 -2.18
N TYR A 128 -11.91 3.53 -2.52
CA TYR A 128 -10.64 3.01 -3.05
C TYR A 128 -10.92 2.01 -4.16
N GLU A 129 -10.50 2.31 -5.39
CA GLU A 129 -10.78 1.50 -6.58
C GLU A 129 -12.26 1.09 -6.69
N ASN A 130 -12.57 -0.19 -6.45
CA ASN A 130 -13.90 -0.79 -6.53
C ASN A 130 -14.56 -0.93 -5.14
N MET A 131 -13.90 -0.46 -4.09
CA MET A 131 -14.34 -0.54 -2.70
C MET A 131 -14.96 0.79 -2.27
N LYS A 132 -16.13 0.72 -1.63
CA LYS A 132 -16.80 1.86 -1.01
C LYS A 132 -17.12 1.51 0.44
N LEU A 133 -16.59 2.30 1.36
CA LEU A 133 -16.77 2.11 2.79
C LEU A 133 -17.54 3.29 3.35
N THR A 134 -18.64 3.03 4.05
CA THR A 134 -19.44 4.05 4.73
C THR A 134 -19.63 3.68 6.19
N SER A 135 -19.35 4.61 7.10
CA SER A 135 -19.50 4.37 8.54
C SER A 135 -19.65 5.67 9.32
N ASP A 136 -20.15 5.59 10.55
CA ASP A 136 -20.22 6.76 11.43
C ASP A 136 -18.81 7.23 11.84
N LYS A 137 -17.94 6.28 12.21
CA LYS A 137 -16.55 6.56 12.59
C LYS A 137 -15.59 5.73 11.76
N VAL A 138 -14.60 6.39 11.17
CA VAL A 138 -13.54 5.72 10.40
C VAL A 138 -12.18 6.15 10.90
N HIS A 139 -11.30 5.17 11.14
CA HIS A 139 -9.90 5.37 11.51
C HIS A 139 -9.02 4.81 10.41
N MET A 140 -8.17 5.66 9.83
CA MET A 140 -7.28 5.31 8.73
C MET A 140 -5.84 5.55 9.17
N ASN A 141 -5.02 4.50 9.24
CA ASN A 141 -3.59 4.64 9.44
C ASN A 141 -2.91 4.76 8.06
N LEU A 142 -2.31 5.92 7.79
CA LEU A 142 -1.72 6.24 6.48
C LEU A 142 -0.41 5.49 6.26
N ASP A 143 0.37 5.23 7.32
CA ASP A 143 1.66 4.54 7.23
C ASP A 143 1.49 3.04 6.94
N LYS A 144 0.50 2.41 7.60
CA LYS A 144 0.20 0.98 7.47
C LYS A 144 -0.86 0.70 6.40
N SER A 145 -1.43 1.74 5.79
CA SER A 145 -2.50 1.60 4.78
C SER A 145 -3.71 0.78 5.28
N THR A 146 -4.04 0.89 6.57
CA THR A 146 -5.15 0.14 7.18
C THR A 146 -6.31 1.05 7.51
N VAL A 147 -7.53 0.63 7.18
CA VAL A 147 -8.77 1.36 7.48
C VAL A 147 -9.65 0.52 8.40
N ARG A 148 -10.19 1.14 9.45
CA ARG A 148 -11.16 0.54 10.37
C ARG A 148 -12.42 1.40 10.39
N ALA A 149 -13.57 0.77 10.18
CA ALA A 149 -14.88 1.42 10.28
C ALA A 149 -15.60 0.92 11.54
N THR A 150 -16.32 1.81 12.21
CA THR A 150 -17.15 1.50 13.37
C THR A 150 -18.48 2.21 13.21
N GLY A 151 -19.55 1.43 13.10
CA GLY A 151 -20.92 1.94 13.14
C GLY A 151 -21.35 2.22 14.56
N THR A 152 -22.24 3.19 14.71
CA THR A 152 -22.98 3.44 15.95
C THR A 152 -24.38 2.84 15.83
N ILE A 153 -24.94 2.41 16.96
CA ILE A 153 -26.32 1.92 17.03
C ILE A 153 -27.25 3.12 16.87
N ASP A 154 -28.25 2.97 15.99
CA ASP A 154 -29.32 3.94 15.87
C ASP A 154 -30.11 3.98 17.19
N SER A 155 -30.28 5.18 17.73
CA SER A 155 -30.95 5.38 19.02
C SER A 155 -32.48 5.37 18.90
N THR A 156 -33.03 5.19 17.70
CA THR A 156 -34.46 4.96 17.50
C THR A 156 -34.75 3.47 17.31
N ALA A 157 -35.17 2.82 18.39
CA ALA A 157 -35.77 1.49 18.41
C ALA A 157 -37.29 1.59 18.44
#